data_AF-A0A8H5MB04-F1
#
_entry.id   AF-A0A8H5MB04-F1
#
_cell.length_a   1.000
_cell.length_b   1.000
_cell.length_c   1.000
_cell.angle_alpha   90.00
_cell.angle_beta   90.00
_cell.angle_gamma   90.00
#
_symmetry.space_group_name_H-M   'P 1'
#
loop_
_entity.id
_entity.type
_entity.pdbx_description
1 polymer ?
#
loop_
_entity_poly.entity_id
_entity_poly.type
_entity_poly.pdbx_seq_one_letter_code
_entity_poly.pdbx_strand_id
1 'polypeptide(L)' 'MQAIPTEPNGKNHTPAFTKASATKEAHAANMISTRGLALTAIRIIQDDKLFQEMKASFASPDFEDQSPDA' A
#
# COMPACT_ATOMS: atom_id res chain seq x y z
N MET A 1 5.34 4.94 5.32
CA MET A 1 6.57 5.33 4.60
C MET A 1 6.18 5.73 3.19
N GLN A 2 6.37 6.98 2.80
CA GLN A 2 6.17 7.41 1.41
C GLN A 2 7.42 7.00 0.62
N ALA A 3 7.25 6.15 -0.41
CA ALA A 3 8.37 5.60 -1.17
C ALA A 3 9.01 6.62 -2.14
N ILE A 4 8.32 7.74 -2.40
CA ILE A 4 8.77 8.81 -3.29
C ILE A 4 9.39 9.92 -2.45
N PRO A 5 10.70 10.20 -2.60
CA PRO A 5 11.31 11.37 -1.98
C PRO A 5 10.65 12.64 -2.49
N THR A 6 10.27 13.53 -1.58
CA THR A 6 9.58 14.79 -1.88
C THR A 6 10.16 15.90 -1.01
N GLU A 7 9.97 17.16 -1.44
CA GLU A 7 10.39 18.33 -0.65
C GLU A 7 9.63 18.38 0.70
N PRO A 8 10.14 19.09 1.73
CA PRO A 8 9.43 19.24 3.00
C PRO A 8 7.97 19.67 2.80
N ASN A 9 7.03 18.99 3.46
CA ASN A 9 5.58 19.15 3.32
C ASN A 9 4.95 18.72 1.97
N GLY A 10 5.72 18.11 1.06
CA GLY A 10 5.23 17.59 -0.23
C GLY A 10 4.42 16.29 -0.13
N LYS A 11 3.36 16.27 0.69
CA LYS A 11 2.46 15.12 0.92
C LYS A 11 1.62 14.76 -0.33
N ASN A 12 1.04 13.55 -0.34
CA ASN A 12 0.31 12.92 -1.46
C ASN A 12 -0.85 13.73 -2.11
N HIS A 13 -1.24 14.88 -1.54
CA HIS A 13 -2.29 15.78 -2.07
C HIS A 13 -1.76 17.21 -2.23
N THR A 14 -0.55 17.35 -2.77
CA THR A 14 0.09 18.65 -3.01
C THR A 14 0.73 18.68 -4.41
N PRO A 15 0.84 19.88 -5.04
CA PRO A 15 1.56 20.00 -6.32
C PRO A 15 3.03 19.52 -6.25
N ALA A 16 3.66 19.67 -5.08
CA ALA A 16 5.02 19.18 -4.85
C ALA A 16 5.12 17.66 -5.02
N PHE A 17 4.14 16.91 -4.52
CA PHE A 17 4.08 15.46 -4.73
C PHE A 17 3.87 15.09 -6.20
N THR A 18 3.03 15.82 -6.94
CA THR A 18 2.85 15.61 -8.38
C THR A 18 4.17 15.77 -9.13
N LYS A 19 4.93 16.83 -8.82
CA LYS A 19 6.26 17.06 -9.42
C LYS A 19 7.24 15.93 -9.07
N ALA A 20 7.32 15.53 -7.80
CA ALA A 20 8.20 14.45 -7.36
C ALA A 20 7.85 13.09 -8.00
N SER A 21 6.55 12.81 -8.15
CA SER A 21 6.03 11.56 -8.71
C SER A 21 6.25 11.42 -10.21
N ALA A 22 6.49 12.52 -10.94
CA ALA A 22 6.69 12.54 -12.39
C ALA A 22 8.10 12.10 -12.84
N THR A 23 8.84 11.39 -11.98
CA THR A 23 10.24 11.01 -12.19
C THR A 23 10.40 9.49 -12.39
N LYS A 24 11.49 9.06 -13.03
CA LYS A 24 11.78 7.63 -13.23
C LYS A 24 12.11 6.94 -11.91
N GLU A 25 12.74 7.68 -11.01
CA GLU A 25 13.11 7.25 -9.66
C GLU A 25 11.84 6.97 -8.84
N ALA A 26 10.84 7.86 -8.91
CA ALA A 26 9.54 7.64 -8.28
C ALA A 26 8.82 6.41 -8.86
N HIS A 27 8.88 6.22 -10.18
CA HIS A 27 8.34 5.01 -10.81
C HIS A 27 9.04 3.74 -10.31
N ALA A 28 10.38 3.73 -10.27
CA ALA A 28 11.15 2.59 -9.79
C ALA A 28 10.83 2.26 -8.32
N ALA A 29 10.70 3.29 -7.47
CA ALA A 29 10.30 3.13 -6.07
C ALA A 29 8.88 2.55 -5.96
N ASN A 30 7.92 3.05 -6.74
CA ASN A 30 6.56 2.51 -6.77
C ASN A 30 6.53 1.04 -7.22
N MET A 31 7.39 0.66 -8.17
CA MET A 31 7.47 -0.73 -8.64
C MET A 31 8.01 -1.69 -7.58
N ILE A 32 8.75 -1.22 -6.57
CA ILE A 32 9.15 -2.04 -5.42
C ILE A 32 7.92 -2.36 -4.57
N SER A 33 7.14 -1.34 -4.20
CA SER A 33 5.90 -1.51 -3.43
C SER A 33 4.89 -2.37 -4.16
N THR A 34 4.69 -2.13 -5.47
CA THR A 34 3.76 -2.89 -6.31
C THR A 34 4.13 -4.38 -6.35
N ARG A 35 5.42 -4.70 -6.49
CA ARG A 35 5.90 -6.09 -6.46
C ARG A 35 5.69 -6.73 -5.10
N GLY A 36 5.96 -5.99 -4.01
CA GLY A 36 5.69 -6.46 -2.65
C GLY A 36 4.21 -6.84 -2.46
N LEU A 37 3.29 -5.94 -2.83
CA LEU A 37 1.85 -6.19 -2.74
C LEU A 37 1.41 -7.39 -3.58
N ALA A 38 1.91 -7.51 -4.81
CA ALA A 38 1.60 -8.64 -5.68
C ALA A 38 2.09 -9.98 -5.08
N LEU A 39 3.32 -10.00 -4.54
CA LEU A 39 3.87 -11.19 -3.89
C LEU A 39 3.09 -11.54 -2.61
N THR A 40 2.68 -10.55 -1.83
CA THR A 40 1.79 -10.76 -0.67
C THR A 40 0.48 -11.40 -1.09
N ALA A 41 -0.18 -10.89 -2.14
CA ALA A 41 -1.41 -11.47 -2.65
C ALA A 41 -1.23 -12.92 -3.14
N ILE A 42 -0.16 -13.19 -3.89
CA ILE A 42 0.18 -14.56 -4.32
C ILE A 42 0.40 -15.47 -3.11
N ARG A 43 1.12 -15.00 -2.08
CA ARG A 43 1.39 -15.78 -0.88
C ARG A 43 0.10 -16.14 -0.14
N ILE A 44 -0.84 -15.20 -0.03
CA ILE A 44 -2.16 -15.45 0.57
C ILE A 44 -2.91 -16.53 -0.20
N ILE A 45 -2.91 -16.49 -1.53
CA ILE A 45 -3.60 -17.49 -2.38
C ILE A 45 -2.97 -18.89 -2.23
N GLN A 46 -1.65 -18.97 -2.03
CA GLN A 46 -0.92 -20.24 -1.98
C GLN A 46 -0.85 -20.87 -0.58
N ASP A 47 -1.20 -20.14 0.46
CA ASP A 47 -1.06 -20.55 1.86
C ASP A 47 -2.43 -20.49 2.56
N ASP A 48 -3.13 -21.62 2.59
CA ASP A 48 -4.48 -21.73 3.17
C ASP A 48 -4.55 -21.24 4.61
N LYS A 49 -3.50 -21.51 5.41
CA LYS A 49 -3.44 -21.06 6.80
C LYS A 49 -3.42 -19.54 6.86
N LEU A 50 -2.52 -18.92 6.09
CA LEU A 50 -2.42 -17.46 6.03
C LEU A 50 -3.73 -16.83 5.52
N PHE A 51 -4.37 -17.44 4.52
CA PHE A 51 -5.68 -16.98 4.03
C PHE A 51 -6.74 -16.99 5.13
N GLN A 52 -6.85 -18.07 5.91
CA GLN A 52 -7.82 -18.14 7.01
C GLN A 52 -7.52 -17.11 8.12
N GLU A 53 -6.25 -16.94 8.47
CA GLU A 53 -5.81 -15.94 9.46
C GLU A 53 -6.17 -14.51 9.02
N MET A 54 -5.87 -14.15 7.77
CA MET A 54 -6.25 -12.85 7.22
C MET A 54 -7.76 -12.66 7.16
N LYS A 55 -8.51 -13.67 6.72
CA LYS A 55 -9.98 -13.59 6.70
C LYS A 55 -10.56 -13.37 8.10
N ALA A 56 -10.02 -14.06 9.10
CA ALA A 56 -10.43 -13.88 10.48
C ALA A 56 -10.11 -12.48 11.02
N SER A 57 -8.99 -11.86 10.61
CA SER A 57 -8.66 -10.52 11.08
C SER A 57 -9.66 -9.46 10.62
N PHE A 58 -10.27 -9.61 9.44
CA PHE A 58 -11.33 -8.70 8.96
C PHE A 58 -12.67 -8.87 9.69
N ALA A 59 -12.90 -10.04 10.30
CA ALA A 59 -14.09 -10.32 11.11
C ALA A 59 -13.87 -10.01 12.60
N SER A 60 -12.67 -9.57 12.99
CA SER A 60 -12.35 -9.24 14.37
C SER A 60 -13.18 -8.03 14.83
N PRO A 61 -13.69 -8.01 16.07
CA PRO A 61 -14.33 -6.82 16.63
C PRO A 61 -13.38 -5.61 16.74
N ASP A 62 -12.07 -5.84 16.69
CA ASP A 62 -11.03 -4.79 16.67
C ASP A 62 -10.73 -4.28 15.25
N PHE A 63 -11.37 -4.84 14.22
CA PHE A 63 -11.21 -4.37 12.86
C PHE A 63 -12.07 -3.12 12.63
N GLU A 64 -11.41 -1.96 12.52
CA GLU A 64 -12.04 -0.72 12.09
C GLU A 64 -11.99 -0.64 10.55
N ASP A 65 -13.16 -0.76 9.92
CA ASP A 65 -13.27 -0.47 8.49
C ASP A 65 -13.14 1.04 8.26
N GLN A 66 -11.99 1.44 7.71
CA GLN A 66 -11.71 2.84 7.36
C GLN A 66 -12.20 3.21 5.95
N SER A 67 -12.99 2.35 5.30
CA SER A 67 -13.61 2.67 4.03
C SER A 67 -14.66 3.78 4.23
N PRO A 68 -14.76 4.74 3.29
CA PRO A 68 -15.62 5.92 3.45
C PRO A 68 -17.12 5.60 3.47
N ASP A 69 -17.51 4.35 3.13
CA ASP A 69 -18.89 3.89 3.01
C ASP A 69 -19.25 2.78 4.03
N ALA A 70 -18.41 2.54 5.04
CA ALA A 70 -18.62 1.56 6.12
C ALA A 70 -19.61 2.03 7.20
#